data_AF-A0A1S4EMA0-F1
#
_entry.id   AF-A0A1S4EMA0-F1
#
_cell.length_a   1.000
_cell.length_b   1.000
_cell.length_c   1.000
_cell.angle_alpha   90.00
_cell.angle_beta   90.00
_cell.angle_gamma   90.00
#
_symmetry.space_group_name_H-M   'P 1'
#
loop_
_entity.id
_entity.type
_entity.pdbx_description
1 polymer ?
#
loop_
_entity_poly.entity_id
_entity_poly.type
_entity_poly.pdbx_seq_one_letter_code
_entity_poly.pdbx_strand_id
1 'polypeptide(L)' 'MAAGINPVETYIRSGQYPNLPDLPAILGTEVSGIVEEVGQGVKHFKVGDKVFGKPILGKGGYSQ' A
#
# COMPACT_ATOMS: atom_id res chain seq x y z
N MET A 1 5.81 11.37 -2.23
CA MET A 1 4.93 10.24 -1.89
C MET A 1 3.97 10.70 -0.80
N ALA A 2 2.77 10.14 -0.78
CA ALA A 2 1.81 10.31 0.31
C ALA A 2 1.09 8.99 0.58
N ALA A 3 0.61 8.78 1.81
CA ALA A 3 -0.15 7.61 2.21
C ALA A 3 -1.44 8.05 2.92
N GLY A 4 -2.55 7.36 2.63
CA GLY A 4 -3.84 7.58 3.27
C GLY A 4 -3.94 6.90 4.64
N ILE A 5 -4.52 7.60 5.61
CA ILE A 5 -4.79 7.07 6.95
C ILE A 5 -6.29 6.89 7.09
N ASN A 6 -6.74 5.68 7.47
CA ASN A 6 -8.15 5.38 7.65
C ASN A 6 -8.42 4.86 9.09
N PRO A 7 -9.69 4.89 9.56
CA PRO A 7 -10.05 4.27 10.83
C PRO A 7 -9.87 2.75 10.84
N VAL A 8 -9.97 2.09 9.68
CA VAL A 8 -9.91 0.62 9.57
C VAL A 8 -8.59 0.04 10.07
N GLU A 9 -7.48 0.78 9.94
CA GLU A 9 -6.19 0.36 10.49
C GLU A 9 -6.22 0.16 12.00
N THR A 10 -7.10 0.87 12.72
CA THR A 10 -7.26 0.67 14.17
C THR A 10 -7.87 -0.69 14.49
N TYR A 11 -8.85 -1.15 13.69
CA TYR A 11 -9.47 -2.47 13.84
C TYR A 11 -8.53 -3.59 13.40
N ILE A 12 -7.75 -3.39 12.35
CA ILE A 12 -6.74 -4.36 11.91
C ILE A 12 -5.68 -4.52 12.99
N ARG A 13 -5.17 -3.41 13.54
CA ARG A 13 -4.15 -3.43 14.60
C ARG A 13 -4.65 -4.05 15.91
N SER A 14 -5.94 -3.92 16.22
CA SER A 14 -6.55 -4.54 17.41
C SER A 14 -6.99 -6.00 17.20
N GLY A 15 -6.84 -6.55 15.99
CA GLY A 15 -7.30 -7.91 15.67
C GLY A 15 -8.82 -8.04 15.54
N GLN A 16 -9.55 -6.93 15.45
CA GLN A 16 -11.01 -6.87 15.38
C GLN A 16 -11.55 -6.74 13.95
N TYR A 17 -10.69 -6.89 12.94
CA TYR A 17 -11.09 -6.83 11.55
C TYR A 17 -11.24 -8.24 10.96
N PRO A 18 -12.29 -8.53 10.14
CA PRO A 18 -12.54 -9.88 9.64
C PRO A 18 -11.37 -10.48 8.82
N ASN A 19 -10.64 -9.63 8.10
CA ASN A 19 -9.53 -10.03 7.25
C ASN A 19 -8.22 -9.47 7.81
N LEU A 20 -7.51 -10.26 8.61
CA LEU A 20 -6.21 -9.85 9.16
C LEU A 20 -5.08 -10.27 8.22
N PRO A 21 -4.06 -9.43 8.00
CA PRO A 21 -2.85 -9.85 7.32
C PRO A 21 -2.00 -10.75 8.22
N ASP A 22 -1.21 -11.63 7.61
CA ASP A 22 -0.16 -12.37 8.32
C ASP A 22 0.87 -11.40 8.89
N LEU A 23 1.32 -11.67 10.12
CA LEU A 23 2.34 -10.88 10.79
C LEU A 23 3.75 -11.39 10.46
N PRO A 24 4.77 -10.52 10.35
CA PRO A 24 4.69 -9.06 10.48
C PRO A 24 4.06 -8.38 9.26
N ALA A 25 3.21 -7.39 9.50
CA ALA A 25 2.48 -6.66 8.46
C ALA A 25 2.79 -5.16 8.50
N ILE A 26 2.94 -4.56 7.33
CA ILE A 26 2.95 -3.09 7.17
C ILE A 26 1.53 -2.66 6.78
N LEU A 27 0.97 -1.72 7.54
CA LEU A 27 -0.39 -1.22 7.31
C LEU A 27 -0.43 -0.11 6.24
N GLY A 28 -1.65 0.31 5.90
CA GLY A 28 -1.93 1.30 4.87
C GLY A 28 -2.25 0.62 3.54
N THR A 29 -3.41 0.96 2.98
CA THR A 29 -3.85 0.46 1.68
C THR A 29 -4.12 1.59 0.69
N GLU A 30 -3.57 2.77 0.90
CA GLU A 30 -3.71 3.89 -0.03
C GLU A 30 -2.40 4.64 -0.14
N VAL A 31 -1.88 4.78 -1.37
CA VAL A 31 -0.63 5.51 -1.64
C VAL A 31 -0.74 6.34 -2.91
N SER A 32 0.03 7.41 -2.96
CA SER A 32 0.36 8.12 -4.19
C SER A 32 1.83 8.49 -4.25
N GLY A 33 2.39 8.53 -5.45
CA GLY A 33 3.82 8.71 -5.61
C GLY A 33 4.26 8.77 -7.06
N ILE A 34 5.55 8.56 -7.25
CA ILE A 34 6.21 8.48 -8.54
C ILE A 34 6.69 7.04 -8.71
N VAL A 35 6.52 6.47 -9.91
CA VAL A 35 7.11 5.17 -10.25
C VAL A 35 8.63 5.30 -10.26
N GLU A 36 9.31 4.56 -9.39
CA GLU A 36 10.78 4.52 -9.32
C GLU A 36 11.38 3.44 -10.21
N GLU A 37 10.70 2.29 -10.33
CA GLU A 37 11.09 1.14 -11.14
C GLU A 37 9.85 0.42 -11.67
N VAL A 38 10.00 -0.31 -12.78
CA VAL A 38 8.95 -1.17 -13.34
C VAL A 38 9.48 -2.59 -13.54
N GLY A 39 8.66 -3.59 -13.21
CA GLY A 39 9.00 -4.99 -13.41
C GLY A 39 9.02 -5.40 -14.89
N GLN A 40 9.67 -6.53 -15.19
CA GLN A 40 9.73 -7.09 -16.53
C GLN A 40 8.32 -7.32 -17.11
N GLY A 41 8.09 -6.82 -18.32
CA GLY A 41 6.81 -7.00 -19.03
C GLY A 41 5.72 -5.98 -18.71
N VAL A 42 5.96 -5.04 -17.78
CA VAL A 42 5.06 -3.90 -17.55
C VAL A 42 5.10 -2.96 -18.75
N LYS A 43 3.95 -2.72 -19.39
CA LYS A 43 3.83 -1.86 -20.60
C LYS A 43 3.07 -0.56 -20.37
N HIS A 44 2.35 -0.47 -19.25
CA HIS A 44 1.39 0.62 -19.00
C HIS A 44 1.90 1.68 -18.02
N PHE A 45 3.07 1.46 -17.43
CA PHE A 45 3.74 2.39 -16.52
C PHE A 45 5.18 2.57 -16.96
N LYS A 46 5.74 3.74 -16.68
CA LYS A 46 7.17 4.04 -16.82
C LYS A 46 7.66 4.81 -15.60
N VAL A 47 8.98 4.74 -15.37
CA VAL A 47 9.65 5.53 -14.35
C VAL A 47 9.31 7.01 -14.53
N GLY A 48 9.00 7.70 -13.45
CA GLY A 48 8.58 9.10 -13.45
C GLY A 48 7.07 9.33 -13.52
N ASP A 49 6.27 8.29 -13.79
CA ASP A 49 4.81 8.43 -13.79
C ASP A 49 4.28 8.77 -12.39
N LYS A 50 3.37 9.74 -12.32
CA LYS A 50 2.56 10.01 -11.12
C LYS A 50 1.48 8.95 -11.01
N VAL A 51 1.42 8.25 -9.89
CA VAL A 51 0.48 7.15 -9.66
C VAL A 51 -0.23 7.31 -8.32
N PHE A 52 -1.44 6.76 -8.25
CA PHE A 52 -2.16 6.48 -7.02
C PHE A 52 -2.66 5.03 -7.08
N GLY A 53 -2.74 4.36 -5.95
CA GLY A 53 -3.22 2.99 -5.93
C GLY A 53 -3.46 2.43 -4.54
N LYS A 54 -3.97 1.20 -4.52
CA LYS A 54 -4.28 0.43 -3.33
C LYS A 54 -3.31 -0.75 -3.17
N PRO A 55 -2.31 -0.66 -2.28
CA PRO A 55 -1.47 -1.80 -1.92
C PRO A 55 -2.29 -2.98 -1.37
N ILE A 56 -1.72 -4.17 -1.51
CA ILE A 56 -2.26 -5.38 -0.89
C ILE A 56 -2.17 -5.23 0.63
N LEU A 57 -3.23 -5.63 1.34
CA LEU A 57 -3.26 -5.58 2.79
C LEU A 57 -2.03 -6.29 3.39
N GLY A 58 -1.36 -5.63 4.34
CA GLY A 58 -0.13 -6.14 4.97
C GLY A 58 1.16 -5.94 4.18
N LYS A 59 1.08 -5.47 2.93
CA LYS A 59 2.24 -5.09 2.09
C LYS A 59 2.56 -3.60 2.11
N GLY A 60 1.82 -2.83 2.90
CA GLY A 60 2.19 -1.48 3.30
C GLY A 60 1.86 -0.37 2.32
N GLY A 61 1.36 0.72 2.87
CA GLY A 61 1.48 2.07 2.32
C GLY A 61 2.25 3.02 3.25
N TYR A 62 2.54 2.58 4.49
CA TYR A 62 3.29 3.36 5.48
C TYR A 62 4.79 3.05 5.51
N SER A 63 5.26 2.13 4.65
CA SER A 63 6.69 1.97 4.39
C SER A 63 7.19 3.16 3.57
N GLN A 64 8.25 3.81 4.05
CA GLN A 64 8.99 4.79 3.25
C GLN A 64 10.07 4.10 2.44
#